data_AF-A0AAV5FTQ6-F1
#
_entry.id   AF-A0AAV5FTQ6-F1
#
_cell.length_a   1.000
_cell.length_b   1.000
_cell.length_c   1.000
_cell.angle_alpha   90.00
_cell.angle_beta   90.00
_cell.angle_gamma   90.00
#
_symmetry.space_group_name_H-M   'P 1'
#
loop_
_entity.id
_entity.type
_entity.pdbx_description
1 polymer ?
#
loop_
_entity_poly.entity_id
_entity_poly.type
_entity_poly.pdbx_seq_one_letter_code
_entity_poly.pdbx_strand_id
1 'polypeptide(L)'
;MRPAFSASKQPSAREKARRKGGGADQLLTDQVLSLRTRLHDALALGLTKCDGHGAKRWHSNDAGIQSHALKAIAAFVGCLSNEMLKLPPIKDSVSDVLVSLEGILKTTNVSILIQAADVSLKLVSSLGNSIRQYPIVEFVSSLSCQLSAVQLPIAMPCTSAMSRILNILAMARASVQTEIWEALEKTNAVAGIVSALQSYTHNVHPLSYLTELISLLGIILWIWPSSRYHVWSNSNLMDKLAQYCNSTETAVAAKILKMYASIGLCGYGAMVVLTNEDLMTKISHFTGKSYPSLIRIEAFKLLQRSSKSRNVLITSHCPPIVEGIIDAMSDNDDKSLVVEGCRTALMLLCYPGNHHRFFWSNAIDEVLCKIVAGRCISSHQAHQILCYEELFNKDSKDIMNMHPFVWDILGYLAVHCNNEYLSARKQQNCFLQALISCAW
;
A
#
# COMPACT_ATOMS: atom_id res chain seq x y z
N MET A 1 71.46 10.26 58.93
CA MET A 1 72.43 10.35 57.81
C MET A 1 71.71 10.93 56.58
N ARG A 2 72.12 12.11 56.10
CA ARG A 2 72.06 12.50 54.67
C ARG A 2 73.42 12.11 54.04
N PRO A 3 73.63 12.01 52.70
CA PRO A 3 73.03 12.74 51.55
C PRO A 3 72.63 11.78 50.37
N ALA A 4 72.25 12.12 49.12
CA ALA A 4 72.65 13.18 48.18
C ALA A 4 71.67 13.38 46.99
N PHE A 5 71.90 14.47 46.25
CA PHE A 5 71.35 14.99 44.97
C PHE A 5 71.11 13.93 43.85
N SER A 6 70.22 14.06 42.85
CA SER A 6 70.08 15.14 41.84
C SER A 6 68.90 14.92 40.85
N ALA A 7 68.37 16.04 40.34
CA ALA A 7 67.60 16.38 39.13
C ALA A 7 67.06 15.32 38.11
N SER A 8 65.79 15.47 37.67
CA SER A 8 65.41 16.17 36.41
C SER A 8 63.99 15.84 35.85
N LYS A 9 63.28 16.90 35.43
CA LYS A 9 62.32 17.11 34.30
C LYS A 9 61.07 16.23 34.03
N GLN A 10 59.91 16.89 34.22
CA GLN A 10 58.73 17.08 33.31
C GLN A 10 57.77 15.91 32.96
N PRO A 11 56.51 16.20 32.52
CA PRO A 11 55.37 16.69 33.29
C PRO A 11 54.23 15.65 33.41
N SER A 12 53.39 15.81 34.43
CA SER A 12 52.24 14.93 34.69
C SER A 12 51.17 15.01 33.59
N ALA A 13 50.83 13.85 33.03
CA ALA A 13 49.61 13.63 32.29
C ALA A 13 48.39 13.93 33.19
N ARG A 14 47.55 14.88 32.77
CA ARG A 14 46.16 14.98 33.23
C ARG A 14 45.24 14.81 32.03
N GLU A 15 44.84 13.57 31.89
CA GLU A 15 43.64 13.07 31.25
C GLU A 15 42.47 14.07 31.35
N LYS A 16 41.99 14.54 30.20
CA LYS A 16 40.67 15.16 30.08
C LYS A 16 39.87 14.35 29.06
N ALA A 17 38.99 13.52 29.61
CA ALA A 17 37.96 12.78 28.90
C ALA A 17 37.20 13.70 27.93
N ARG A 18 37.31 13.43 26.63
CA ARG A 18 36.40 13.96 25.61
C ARG A 18 35.14 13.10 25.62
N ARG A 19 34.05 13.67 26.13
CA ARG A 19 32.69 13.14 25.98
C ARG A 19 32.35 13.05 24.50
N LYS A 20 31.88 11.86 24.08
CA LYS A 20 31.09 11.65 22.85
C LYS A 20 29.85 12.56 22.91
N GLY A 21 29.77 13.54 22.02
CA GLY A 21 28.64 14.47 21.92
C GLY A 21 28.66 15.30 20.64
N GLY A 22 29.02 14.69 19.51
CA GLY A 22 29.24 15.42 18.24
C GLY A 22 28.23 15.14 17.12
N GLY A 23 27.20 14.33 17.34
CA GLY A 23 26.31 13.87 16.25
C GLY A 23 25.09 14.76 15.97
N ALA A 24 24.52 15.40 16.99
CA ALA A 24 23.28 16.17 16.84
C ALA A 24 23.51 17.60 16.34
N ASP A 25 24.59 18.26 16.80
CA ASP A 25 24.91 19.65 16.45
C ASP A 25 25.41 19.82 15.00
N GLN A 26 25.82 18.73 14.32
CA GLN A 26 26.24 18.78 12.91
C GLN A 26 25.08 18.72 11.91
N LEU A 27 23.86 18.37 12.35
CA LEU A 27 22.71 18.22 11.45
C LEU A 27 21.94 19.53 11.21
N LEU A 28 22.09 20.52 12.09
CA LEU A 28 21.43 21.82 11.98
C LEU A 28 22.44 22.86 11.46
N THR A 29 22.49 23.03 10.15
CA THR A 29 23.31 24.09 9.53
C THR A 29 22.73 25.47 9.83
N ASP A 30 23.55 26.52 9.73
CA ASP A 30 23.11 27.91 9.88
C ASP A 30 21.95 28.26 8.94
N GLN A 31 21.93 27.66 7.74
CA GLN A 31 20.85 27.81 6.78
C GLN A 31 19.53 27.22 7.31
N VAL A 32 19.55 26.02 7.89
CA VAL A 32 18.35 25.38 8.47
C VAL A 32 17.83 26.20 9.65
N LEU A 33 18.74 26.67 10.52
CA LEU A 33 18.37 27.51 11.66
C LEU A 33 17.74 28.82 11.20
N SER A 34 18.31 29.47 10.18
CA SER A 34 17.74 30.68 9.56
C SER A 34 16.35 30.45 8.98
N LEU A 35 16.15 29.35 8.23
CA LEU A 35 14.83 28.97 7.70
C LEU A 35 13.82 28.67 8.82
N ARG A 36 14.26 28.05 9.90
CA ARG A 36 13.42 27.77 11.07
C ARG A 36 13.02 29.04 11.82
N THR A 37 13.93 30.01 11.98
CA THR A 37 13.59 31.32 12.57
C THR A 37 12.56 32.05 11.71
N ARG A 38 12.81 32.13 10.39
CA ARG A 38 11.85 32.72 9.44
C ARG A 38 10.48 32.04 9.45
N LEU A 39 10.45 30.72 9.60
CA LEU A 39 9.21 29.97 9.79
C LEU A 39 8.47 30.46 11.03
N HIS A 40 9.13 30.47 12.19
CA HIS A 40 8.51 30.86 13.44
C HIS A 40 8.01 32.30 13.43
N ASP A 41 8.78 33.23 12.87
CA ASP A 41 8.37 34.63 12.72
C ASP A 41 7.11 34.75 11.85
N ALA A 42 7.04 34.00 10.74
CA ALA A 42 5.88 33.99 9.86
C ALA A 42 4.65 33.34 10.50
N LEU A 43 4.83 32.23 11.23
CA LEU A 43 3.73 31.54 11.91
C LEU A 43 3.20 32.36 13.10
N ALA A 44 4.05 33.11 13.80
CA ALA A 44 3.64 33.95 14.93
C ALA A 44 2.63 35.05 14.54
N LEU A 45 2.58 35.45 13.26
CA LEU A 45 1.59 36.40 12.75
C LEU A 45 0.16 35.84 12.70
N GLY A 46 0.00 34.51 12.67
CA GLY A 46 -1.31 33.86 12.55
C GLY A 46 -1.64 32.88 13.67
N LEU A 47 -0.64 32.31 14.34
CA LEU A 47 -0.83 31.42 15.48
C LEU A 47 -1.03 32.21 16.77
N THR A 48 -2.17 31.99 17.42
CA THR A 48 -2.42 32.49 18.78
C THR A 48 -2.76 31.32 19.71
N LYS A 49 -2.46 31.48 21.00
CA LYS A 49 -2.88 30.51 22.02
C LYS A 49 -4.35 30.76 22.33
N CYS A 50 -5.20 29.73 22.22
CA CYS A 50 -6.60 29.86 22.64
C CYS A 50 -6.69 29.97 24.17
N ASP A 51 -7.57 30.87 24.61
CA ASP A 51 -7.81 31.16 26.02
C ASP A 51 -8.35 29.91 26.75
N GLY A 52 -7.60 29.43 27.75
CA GLY A 52 -8.02 28.41 28.71
C GLY A 52 -7.29 27.05 28.65
N HIS A 53 -6.75 26.64 27.50
CA HIS A 53 -6.11 25.31 27.35
C HIS A 53 -4.70 25.33 26.74
N GLY A 54 -4.18 26.50 26.35
CA GLY A 54 -2.80 26.64 25.85
C GLY A 54 -2.54 26.03 24.47
N ALA A 55 -3.54 25.44 23.81
CA ALA A 55 -3.45 24.95 22.45
C ALA A 55 -3.36 26.12 21.45
N LYS A 56 -2.36 26.06 20.55
CA LYS A 56 -2.23 27.02 19.46
C LYS A 56 -3.29 26.76 18.40
N ARG A 57 -3.84 27.81 17.79
CA ARG A 57 -4.68 27.72 16.58
C ARG A 57 -4.34 28.87 15.64
N TRP A 58 -4.55 28.65 14.36
CA TRP A 58 -4.42 29.68 13.34
C TRP A 58 -5.69 30.54 13.26
N HIS A 59 -5.55 31.86 13.31
CA HIS A 59 -6.69 32.80 13.31
C HIS A 59 -6.61 33.91 12.26
N SER A 60 -5.48 34.06 11.56
CA SER A 60 -5.34 35.11 10.55
C SER A 60 -6.06 34.76 9.25
N ASN A 61 -6.98 35.63 8.82
CA ASN A 61 -7.66 35.54 7.52
C ASN A 61 -7.02 36.46 6.46
N ASP A 62 -5.96 37.18 6.81
CA ASP A 62 -5.27 38.04 5.86
C ASP A 62 -4.49 37.20 4.83
N ALA A 63 -4.81 37.39 3.54
CA ALA A 63 -4.22 36.59 2.46
C ALA A 63 -2.70 36.82 2.33
N GLY A 64 -2.20 38.01 2.66
CA GLY A 64 -0.77 38.32 2.66
C GLY A 64 -0.04 37.54 3.75
N ILE A 65 -0.57 37.53 4.97
CA ILE A 65 -0.03 36.75 6.10
C ILE A 65 -0.08 35.25 5.80
N GLN A 66 -1.22 34.76 5.31
CA GLN A 66 -1.37 33.34 4.93
C GLN A 66 -0.37 32.94 3.84
N SER A 67 -0.23 33.72 2.76
CA SER A 67 0.74 33.43 1.69
C SER A 67 2.18 33.51 2.19
N HIS A 68 2.51 34.47 3.07
CA HIS A 68 3.83 34.58 3.66
C HIS A 68 4.17 33.35 4.51
N ALA A 69 3.26 32.92 5.39
CA ALA A 69 3.40 31.71 6.19
C ALA A 69 3.58 30.47 5.30
N LEU A 70 2.75 30.29 4.27
CA LEU A 70 2.86 29.15 3.34
C LEU A 70 4.22 29.12 2.62
N LYS A 71 4.75 30.26 2.19
CA LYS A 71 6.09 30.36 1.58
C LYS A 71 7.19 30.00 2.56
N ALA A 72 7.09 30.44 3.83
CA ALA A 72 8.05 30.08 4.87
C ALA A 72 8.01 28.59 5.20
N ILE A 73 6.80 28.01 5.30
CA ILE A 73 6.59 26.56 5.47
C ILE A 73 7.22 25.79 4.30
N ALA A 74 6.92 26.19 3.06
CA ALA A 74 7.42 25.50 1.87
C ALA A 74 8.95 25.47 1.79
N ALA A 75 9.61 26.55 2.22
CA ALA A 75 11.06 26.65 2.28
C ALA A 75 11.65 25.76 3.39
N PHE A 76 11.08 25.81 4.60
CA PHE A 76 11.51 24.97 5.72
C PHE A 76 11.32 23.48 5.41
N VAL A 77 10.15 23.08 4.91
CA VAL A 77 9.84 21.69 4.52
C VAL A 77 10.80 21.20 3.43
N GLY A 78 11.23 22.10 2.53
CA GLY A 78 12.16 21.79 1.46
C GLY A 78 13.58 21.45 1.93
N CYS A 79 13.97 21.81 3.17
CA CYS A 79 15.29 21.48 3.72
C CYS A 79 15.28 20.33 4.73
N LEU A 80 14.12 19.70 4.99
CA LEU A 80 14.01 18.62 5.96
C LEU A 80 14.65 17.32 5.42
N SER A 81 15.45 16.67 6.27
CA SER A 81 15.94 15.30 6.06
C SER A 81 15.39 14.35 7.13
N ASN A 82 15.41 13.05 6.85
CA ASN A 82 14.93 12.02 7.79
C ASN A 82 15.65 12.05 9.14
N GLU A 83 16.95 12.39 9.17
CA GLU A 83 17.71 12.52 10.41
C GLU A 83 17.27 13.75 11.22
N MET A 84 16.97 14.87 10.55
CA MET A 84 16.49 16.09 11.19
C MET A 84 15.12 15.91 11.83
N LEU A 85 14.23 15.10 11.24
CA LEU A 85 12.90 14.81 11.80
C LEU A 85 12.94 14.14 13.17
N LYS A 86 14.09 13.58 13.57
CA LYS A 86 14.28 12.96 14.90
C LYS A 86 14.57 14.02 15.97
N LEU A 87 15.02 15.21 15.59
CA LEU A 87 15.42 16.27 16.50
C LEU A 87 14.18 16.95 17.14
N PRO A 88 14.09 17.06 18.48
CA PRO A 88 12.98 17.72 19.16
C PRO A 88 12.60 19.11 18.61
N PRO A 89 13.53 20.06 18.38
CA PRO A 89 13.16 21.40 17.88
C PRO A 89 12.56 21.40 16.48
N ILE A 90 12.82 20.36 15.68
CA ILE A 90 12.22 20.16 14.35
C ILE A 90 10.81 19.59 14.49
N LYS A 91 10.60 18.64 15.43
CA LYS A 91 9.26 18.11 15.71
C LYS A 91 8.30 19.20 16.17
N ASP A 92 8.75 20.09 17.06
CA ASP A 92 7.94 21.21 17.53
C ASP A 92 7.55 22.15 16.37
N SER A 93 8.51 22.46 15.49
CA SER A 93 8.26 23.25 14.28
C SER A 93 7.25 22.56 13.34
N VAL A 94 7.36 21.25 13.13
CA VAL A 94 6.40 20.50 12.31
C VAL A 94 5.01 20.51 12.95
N SER A 95 4.91 20.42 14.27
CA SER A 95 3.63 20.53 14.98
C SER A 95 2.97 21.88 14.74
N ASP A 96 3.73 22.98 14.83
CA ASP A 96 3.23 24.33 14.56
C ASP A 96 2.81 24.50 13.09
N VAL A 97 3.55 23.88 12.16
CA VAL A 97 3.20 23.84 10.73
C VAL A 97 1.87 23.13 10.51
N LEU A 98 1.65 21.97 11.13
CA LEU A 98 0.40 21.21 11.00
C LEU A 98 -0.80 22.01 11.47
N VAL A 99 -0.70 22.65 12.65
CA VAL A 99 -1.75 23.53 13.20
C VAL A 99 -2.02 24.73 12.27
N SER A 100 -0.97 25.28 11.67
CA SER A 100 -1.12 26.41 10.74
C SER A 100 -1.83 25.99 9.46
N LEU A 101 -1.41 24.87 8.85
CA LEU A 101 -2.05 24.34 7.64
C LEU A 101 -3.49 23.93 7.89
N GLU A 102 -3.79 23.34 9.04
CA GLU A 102 -5.15 23.00 9.46
C GLU A 102 -6.09 24.21 9.35
N GLY A 103 -5.69 25.37 9.89
CA GLY A 103 -6.51 26.58 9.84
C GLY A 103 -6.50 27.28 8.48
N ILE A 104 -5.35 27.34 7.80
CA ILE A 104 -5.26 27.98 6.48
C ILE A 104 -6.11 27.23 5.44
N LEU A 105 -6.17 25.89 5.50
CA LEU A 105 -7.02 25.07 4.61
C LEU A 105 -8.53 25.30 4.80
N LYS A 106 -8.95 26.02 5.86
CA LYS A 106 -10.35 26.41 6.10
C LYS A 106 -10.70 27.76 5.46
N THR A 107 -9.74 28.44 4.81
CA THR A 107 -9.99 29.72 4.11
C THR A 107 -10.91 29.55 2.90
N THR A 108 -11.63 30.60 2.53
CA THR A 108 -12.44 30.65 1.29
C THR A 108 -11.65 31.22 0.10
N ASN A 109 -10.44 31.73 0.34
CA ASN A 109 -9.60 32.30 -0.71
C ASN A 109 -8.95 31.20 -1.54
N VAL A 110 -9.41 31.04 -2.79
CA VAL A 110 -8.94 30.02 -3.74
C VAL A 110 -7.43 30.07 -3.98
N SER A 111 -6.83 31.26 -4.11
CA SER A 111 -5.38 31.39 -4.35
C SER A 111 -4.56 30.89 -3.16
N ILE A 112 -5.05 31.12 -1.94
CA ILE A 112 -4.42 30.61 -0.73
C ILE A 112 -4.65 29.11 -0.59
N LEU A 113 -5.86 28.61 -0.88
CA LEU A 113 -6.15 27.17 -0.86
C LEU A 113 -5.24 26.38 -1.81
N ILE A 114 -4.99 26.89 -3.01
CA ILE A 114 -4.06 26.25 -3.97
C ILE A 114 -2.66 26.14 -3.36
N GLN A 115 -2.15 27.23 -2.77
CA GLN A 115 -0.85 27.21 -2.09
C GLN A 115 -0.85 26.25 -0.88
N ALA A 116 -1.91 26.27 -0.07
CA ALA A 116 -2.02 25.43 1.11
C ALA A 116 -2.10 23.94 0.78
N ALA A 117 -2.83 23.57 -0.28
CA ALA A 117 -2.93 22.20 -0.77
C ALA A 117 -1.57 21.68 -1.26
N ASP A 118 -0.84 22.48 -2.05
CA ASP A 118 0.51 22.15 -2.53
C ASP A 118 1.51 21.96 -1.36
N VAL A 119 1.54 22.93 -0.44
CA VAL A 119 2.42 22.87 0.74
C VAL A 119 2.07 21.69 1.65
N SER A 120 0.78 21.36 1.79
CA SER A 120 0.33 20.18 2.54
C SER A 120 0.84 18.88 1.93
N LEU A 121 0.74 18.72 0.61
CA LEU A 121 1.30 17.56 -0.09
C LEU A 121 2.82 17.49 0.09
N LYS A 122 3.51 18.62 -0.03
CA LYS A 122 4.96 18.70 0.15
C LYS A 122 5.37 18.29 1.57
N LEU A 123 4.68 18.79 2.59
CA LEU A 123 4.91 18.42 4.00
C LEU A 123 4.75 16.92 4.21
N VAL A 124 3.60 16.35 3.81
CA VAL A 124 3.33 14.92 4.00
C VAL A 124 4.37 14.07 3.28
N SER A 125 4.80 14.49 2.09
CA SER A 125 5.84 13.80 1.33
C SER A 125 7.21 13.84 2.02
N SER A 126 7.58 14.98 2.61
CA SER A 126 8.83 15.12 3.37
C SER A 126 8.81 14.37 4.71
N LEU A 127 7.66 14.32 5.40
CA LEU A 127 7.56 13.63 6.70
C LEU A 127 7.63 12.11 6.56
N GLY A 128 7.06 11.57 5.48
CA GLY A 128 6.95 10.12 5.27
C GLY A 128 6.37 9.43 6.52
N ASN A 129 6.99 8.31 6.93
CA ASN A 129 6.56 7.53 8.09
C ASN A 129 6.58 8.30 9.43
N SER A 130 7.31 9.43 9.52
CA SER A 130 7.36 10.24 10.73
C SER A 130 6.04 10.91 11.07
N ILE A 131 5.11 11.01 10.11
CA ILE A 131 3.78 11.60 10.31
C ILE A 131 2.98 10.91 11.44
N ARG A 132 3.27 9.62 11.71
CA ARG A 132 2.65 8.84 12.81
C ARG A 132 2.89 9.41 14.19
N GLN A 133 3.87 10.31 14.34
CA GLN A 133 4.27 10.89 15.62
C GLN A 133 3.47 12.15 15.97
N TYR A 134 2.63 12.66 15.06
CA TYR A 134 1.93 13.93 15.22
C TYR A 134 0.41 13.73 15.36
N PRO A 135 -0.30 14.65 16.07
CA PRO A 135 -1.75 14.68 16.07
C PRO A 135 -2.26 15.23 14.73
N ILE A 136 -2.72 14.35 13.84
CA ILE A 136 -3.06 14.69 12.45
C ILE A 136 -4.56 14.75 12.16
N VAL A 137 -5.42 14.44 13.13
CA VAL A 137 -6.88 14.28 12.92
C VAL A 137 -7.52 15.55 12.35
N GLU A 138 -7.26 16.70 12.95
CA GLU A 138 -7.80 17.98 12.46
C GLU A 138 -7.24 18.35 11.07
N PHE A 139 -5.95 18.08 10.84
CA PHE A 139 -5.34 18.29 9.53
C PHE A 139 -5.97 17.40 8.44
N VAL A 140 -6.27 16.14 8.78
CA VAL A 140 -7.04 15.22 7.93
C VAL A 140 -8.46 15.76 7.69
N SER A 141 -9.13 16.28 8.71
CA SER A 141 -10.45 16.90 8.52
C SER A 141 -10.39 18.08 7.52
N SER A 142 -9.41 18.98 7.67
CA SER A 142 -9.22 20.10 6.74
C SER A 142 -8.93 19.65 5.32
N LEU A 143 -8.04 18.66 5.11
CA LEU A 143 -7.77 18.10 3.78
C LEU A 143 -9.02 17.43 3.19
N SER A 144 -9.80 16.76 4.03
CA SER A 144 -11.01 16.07 3.61
C SER A 144 -12.06 17.02 3.03
N CYS A 145 -12.23 18.21 3.61
CA CYS A 145 -13.15 19.22 3.10
C CYS A 145 -12.81 19.68 1.67
N GLN A 146 -11.54 19.52 1.27
CA GLN A 146 -11.03 19.97 -0.02
C GLN A 146 -11.01 18.88 -1.10
N LEU A 147 -11.41 17.64 -0.79
CA LEU A 147 -11.41 16.53 -1.75
C LEU A 147 -12.40 16.71 -2.90
N SER A 148 -13.53 17.38 -2.64
CA SER A 148 -14.56 17.69 -3.64
C SER A 148 -14.42 19.10 -4.21
N ALA A 149 -13.26 19.74 -4.06
CA ALA A 149 -13.04 21.08 -4.61
C ALA A 149 -13.15 21.07 -6.14
N VAL A 150 -13.83 22.07 -6.70
CA VAL A 150 -14.00 22.20 -8.16
C VAL A 150 -12.66 22.47 -8.86
N GLN A 151 -11.76 23.19 -8.19
CA GLN A 151 -10.44 23.52 -8.73
C GLN A 151 -9.48 22.35 -8.52
N LEU A 152 -9.06 21.72 -9.62
CA LEU A 152 -8.12 20.62 -9.61
C LEU A 152 -6.80 20.90 -8.86
N PRO A 153 -6.19 22.10 -8.94
CA PRO A 153 -4.99 22.42 -8.16
C PRO A 153 -5.18 22.41 -6.64
N ILE A 154 -6.43 22.33 -6.15
CA ILE A 154 -6.76 22.10 -4.74
C ILE A 154 -7.03 20.61 -4.50
N ALA A 155 -7.97 20.03 -5.26
CA ALA A 155 -8.44 18.67 -5.04
C ALA A 155 -7.32 17.63 -5.19
N MET A 156 -6.47 17.77 -6.21
CA MET A 156 -5.45 16.76 -6.52
C MET A 156 -4.33 16.69 -5.46
N PRO A 157 -3.71 17.80 -5.02
CA PRO A 157 -2.75 17.73 -3.91
C PRO A 157 -3.37 17.27 -2.60
N CYS A 158 -4.59 17.69 -2.27
CA CYS A 158 -5.31 17.23 -1.06
C CYS A 158 -5.58 15.73 -1.09
N THR A 159 -6.05 15.20 -2.23
CA THR A 159 -6.27 13.75 -2.43
C THR A 159 -4.96 12.99 -2.27
N SER A 160 -3.88 13.48 -2.90
CA SER A 160 -2.55 12.85 -2.82
C SER A 160 -1.98 12.86 -1.40
N ALA A 161 -2.13 13.97 -0.68
CA ALA A 161 -1.72 14.09 0.71
C ALA A 161 -2.51 13.11 1.59
N MET A 162 -3.83 13.05 1.40
CA MET A 162 -4.71 12.12 2.10
C MET A 162 -4.32 10.66 1.84
N SER A 163 -4.13 10.27 0.58
CA SER A 163 -3.69 8.90 0.21
C SER A 163 -2.41 8.50 0.94
N ARG A 164 -1.44 9.42 1.04
CA ARG A 164 -0.16 9.17 1.73
C ARG A 164 -0.36 9.02 3.23
N ILE A 165 -1.09 9.95 3.86
CA ILE A 165 -1.41 9.90 5.29
C ILE A 165 -2.09 8.57 5.64
N LEU A 166 -3.16 8.23 4.93
CA LEU A 166 -3.97 7.06 5.23
C LEU A 166 -3.22 5.74 5.00
N ASN A 167 -2.41 5.64 3.93
CA ASN A 167 -1.54 4.47 3.74
C ASN A 167 -0.57 4.27 4.90
N ILE A 168 0.01 5.36 5.41
CA ILE A 168 0.93 5.30 6.54
C ILE A 168 0.17 4.92 7.83
N LEU A 169 -1.08 5.37 7.99
CA LEU A 169 -1.89 5.14 9.20
C LEU A 169 -2.77 3.87 9.14
N ALA A 170 -2.74 3.14 8.04
CA ALA A 170 -3.45 1.86 7.90
C ALA A 170 -3.09 0.82 8.97
N MET A 171 -1.90 0.94 9.56
CA MET A 171 -1.40 0.08 10.66
C MET A 171 -1.28 0.82 12.00
N ALA A 172 -1.93 1.98 12.14
CA ALA A 172 -1.96 2.72 13.40
C ALA A 172 -2.81 2.00 14.46
N ARG A 173 -2.75 2.48 15.71
CA ARG A 173 -3.61 1.99 16.79
C ARG A 173 -5.09 2.21 16.44
N ALA A 174 -5.95 1.30 16.88
CA ALA A 174 -7.39 1.36 16.62
C ALA A 174 -8.03 2.70 17.03
N SER A 175 -7.61 3.29 18.16
CA SER A 175 -8.12 4.60 18.61
C SER A 175 -7.87 5.72 17.59
N VAL A 176 -6.68 5.76 16.99
CA VAL A 176 -6.33 6.74 15.96
C VAL A 176 -7.15 6.51 14.69
N GLN A 177 -7.40 5.25 14.32
CA GLN A 177 -8.26 4.92 13.17
C GLN A 177 -9.71 5.34 13.41
N THR A 178 -10.22 5.24 14.64
CA THR A 178 -11.55 5.72 15.02
C THR A 178 -11.65 7.23 14.91
N GLU A 179 -10.70 7.98 15.49
CA GLU A 179 -10.70 9.45 15.42
C GLU A 179 -10.62 9.96 13.97
N ILE A 180 -9.80 9.32 13.13
CA ILE A 180 -9.70 9.65 11.70
C ILE A 180 -11.02 9.33 10.98
N TRP A 181 -11.64 8.19 11.28
CA TRP A 181 -12.92 7.83 10.67
C TRP A 181 -14.01 8.85 10.98
N GLU A 182 -14.14 9.24 12.25
CA GLU A 182 -15.10 10.27 12.68
C GLU A 182 -14.86 11.60 11.96
N ALA A 183 -13.59 11.97 11.75
CA ALA A 183 -13.26 13.16 10.98
C ALA A 183 -13.71 13.06 9.51
N LEU A 184 -13.51 11.90 8.87
CA LEU A 184 -13.94 11.64 7.49
C LEU A 184 -15.47 11.57 7.33
N GLU A 185 -16.17 11.05 8.34
CA GLU A 185 -17.64 11.05 8.36
C GLU A 185 -18.19 12.47 8.49
N LYS A 186 -17.66 13.29 9.41
CA LYS A 186 -18.09 14.68 9.61
C LYS A 186 -17.96 15.54 8.35
N THR A 187 -16.96 15.26 7.52
CA THR A 187 -16.69 15.98 6.27
C THR A 187 -17.33 15.34 5.04
N ASN A 188 -18.10 14.25 5.20
CA ASN A 188 -18.68 13.48 4.11
C ASN A 188 -17.66 13.07 3.03
N ALA A 189 -16.44 12.71 3.45
CA ALA A 189 -15.30 12.46 2.56
C ALA A 189 -15.61 11.43 1.45
N VAL A 190 -16.21 10.30 1.83
CA VAL A 190 -16.56 9.22 0.90
C VAL A 190 -17.56 9.70 -0.14
N ALA A 191 -18.60 10.41 0.27
CA ALA A 191 -19.60 10.95 -0.65
C ALA A 191 -18.96 11.95 -1.63
N GLY A 192 -18.09 12.84 -1.13
CA GLY A 192 -17.34 13.78 -1.96
C GLY A 192 -16.48 13.10 -3.03
N ILE A 193 -15.73 12.04 -2.65
CA ILE A 193 -14.93 11.25 -3.59
C ILE A 193 -15.82 10.54 -4.62
N VAL A 194 -16.93 9.94 -4.18
CA VAL A 194 -17.89 9.26 -5.06
C VAL A 194 -18.47 10.24 -6.08
N SER A 195 -18.91 11.41 -5.64
CA SER A 195 -19.41 12.46 -6.53
C SER A 195 -18.35 12.92 -7.53
N ALA A 196 -17.10 13.12 -7.08
CA ALA A 196 -15.99 13.51 -7.96
C ALA A 196 -15.68 12.44 -9.03
N LEU A 197 -15.73 11.15 -8.66
CA LEU A 197 -15.57 10.04 -9.61
C LEU A 197 -16.74 9.99 -10.61
N GLN A 198 -17.96 10.24 -10.16
CA GLN A 198 -19.14 10.29 -11.02
C GLN A 198 -19.13 11.50 -11.97
N SER A 199 -18.57 12.64 -11.56
CA SER A 199 -18.44 13.84 -12.40
C SER A 199 -17.20 13.84 -13.30
N TYR A 200 -16.25 12.91 -13.09
CA TYR A 200 -15.03 12.85 -13.90
C TYR A 200 -15.33 12.63 -15.40
N THR A 201 -14.66 13.37 -16.25
CA THR A 201 -14.71 13.22 -17.71
C THR A 201 -13.31 13.42 -18.29
N HIS A 202 -12.92 12.55 -19.23
CA HIS A 202 -11.57 12.54 -19.80
C HIS A 202 -11.20 13.85 -20.54
N ASN A 203 -12.21 14.55 -21.07
CA ASN A 203 -12.01 15.82 -21.79
C ASN A 203 -11.72 17.01 -20.87
N VAL A 204 -12.10 16.91 -19.58
CA VAL A 204 -12.02 18.03 -18.62
C VAL A 204 -10.93 17.79 -17.58
N HIS A 205 -10.70 16.53 -17.21
CA HIS A 205 -9.83 16.17 -16.10
C HIS A 205 -8.72 15.21 -16.56
N PRO A 206 -7.49 15.35 -16.05
CA PRO A 206 -6.40 14.45 -16.39
C PRO A 206 -6.63 13.08 -15.76
N LEU A 207 -6.10 12.04 -16.42
CA LEU A 207 -6.20 10.67 -15.93
C LEU A 207 -5.61 10.48 -14.52
N SER A 208 -4.54 11.22 -14.20
CA SER A 208 -3.92 11.19 -12.89
C SER A 208 -4.92 11.50 -11.77
N TYR A 209 -5.88 12.40 -12.00
CA TYR A 209 -6.93 12.73 -11.05
C TYR A 209 -7.86 11.54 -10.77
N LEU A 210 -8.32 10.86 -11.82
CA LEU A 210 -9.13 9.65 -11.69
C LEU A 210 -8.38 8.59 -10.87
N THR A 211 -7.12 8.32 -11.22
CA THR A 211 -6.34 7.28 -10.55
C THR A 211 -6.05 7.58 -9.08
N GLU A 212 -5.91 8.86 -8.72
CA GLU A 212 -5.67 9.29 -7.35
C GLU A 212 -6.95 9.15 -6.51
N LEU A 213 -8.11 9.54 -7.05
CA LEU A 213 -9.41 9.36 -6.39
C LEU A 213 -9.74 7.87 -6.17
N ILE A 214 -9.52 7.01 -7.18
CA ILE A 214 -9.71 5.55 -7.05
C ILE A 214 -8.75 4.98 -5.99
N SER A 215 -7.50 5.43 -5.97
CA SER A 215 -6.51 4.99 -4.99
C SER A 215 -6.93 5.38 -3.57
N LEU A 216 -7.35 6.63 -3.37
CA LEU A 216 -7.81 7.13 -2.07
C LEU A 216 -9.05 6.35 -1.59
N LEU A 217 -10.05 6.19 -2.47
CA LEU A 217 -11.25 5.44 -2.14
C LEU A 217 -10.92 3.99 -1.77
N GLY A 218 -10.04 3.33 -2.52
CA GLY A 218 -9.57 1.98 -2.21
C GLY A 218 -8.93 1.87 -0.83
N ILE A 219 -8.13 2.84 -0.42
CA ILE A 219 -7.51 2.88 0.92
C ILE A 219 -8.58 3.02 2.00
N ILE A 220 -9.55 3.93 1.82
CA ILE A 220 -10.65 4.14 2.78
C ILE A 220 -11.46 2.84 2.93
N LEU A 221 -11.82 2.19 1.82
CA LEU A 221 -12.58 0.94 1.81
C LEU A 221 -11.83 -0.22 2.47
N TRP A 222 -10.51 -0.24 2.32
CA TRP A 222 -9.65 -1.22 2.97
C TRP A 222 -9.66 -1.06 4.48
N ILE A 223 -9.44 0.16 4.98
CA ILE A 223 -9.30 0.44 6.42
C ILE A 223 -10.65 0.36 7.14
N TRP A 224 -11.72 0.95 6.60
CA TRP A 224 -13.00 1.10 7.32
C TRP A 224 -14.13 0.34 6.63
N PRO A 225 -14.58 -0.80 7.21
CA PRO A 225 -15.67 -1.60 6.65
C PRO A 225 -16.98 -0.84 6.42
N SER A 226 -17.33 0.11 7.31
CA SER A 226 -18.57 0.91 7.23
C SER A 226 -18.66 1.73 5.95
N SER A 227 -17.52 2.15 5.37
CA SER A 227 -17.50 2.93 4.12
C SER A 227 -17.96 2.14 2.89
N ARG A 228 -17.90 0.80 2.93
CA ARG A 228 -18.10 -0.04 1.74
C ARG A 228 -19.51 0.02 1.19
N TYR A 229 -20.51 0.08 2.06
CA TYR A 229 -21.93 0.10 1.68
C TYR A 229 -22.23 1.23 0.69
N HIS A 230 -21.77 2.45 0.97
CA HIS A 230 -22.02 3.62 0.15
C HIS A 230 -21.40 3.55 -1.26
N VAL A 231 -20.40 2.70 -1.45
CA VAL A 231 -19.72 2.54 -2.73
C VAL A 231 -20.37 1.43 -3.56
N TRP A 232 -20.48 0.21 -3.02
CA TRP A 232 -21.00 -0.91 -3.82
C TRP A 232 -22.50 -0.83 -4.10
N SER A 233 -23.27 -0.12 -3.25
CA SER A 233 -24.71 0.08 -3.47
C SER A 233 -25.01 1.17 -4.52
N ASN A 234 -24.00 1.95 -4.93
CA ASN A 234 -24.15 3.00 -5.92
C ASN A 234 -23.92 2.45 -7.33
N SER A 235 -25.01 2.01 -7.98
CA SER A 235 -24.95 1.40 -9.32
C SER A 235 -24.26 2.31 -10.36
N ASN A 236 -24.58 3.60 -10.37
CA ASN A 236 -24.00 4.57 -11.30
C ASN A 236 -22.48 4.65 -11.20
N LEU A 237 -21.94 4.62 -9.97
CA LEU A 237 -20.50 4.58 -9.76
C LEU A 237 -19.91 3.24 -10.23
N MET A 238 -20.52 2.13 -9.84
CA MET A 238 -20.05 0.78 -10.18
C MET A 238 -20.00 0.55 -11.69
N ASP A 239 -21.03 0.97 -12.43
CA ASP A 239 -21.10 0.87 -13.89
C ASP A 239 -19.98 1.69 -14.56
N LYS A 240 -19.76 2.91 -14.07
CA LYS A 240 -18.71 3.80 -14.58
C LYS A 240 -17.30 3.24 -14.33
N LEU A 241 -17.07 2.67 -13.15
CA LEU A 241 -15.82 2.02 -12.81
C LEU A 241 -15.59 0.74 -13.63
N ALA A 242 -16.64 -0.03 -13.91
CA ALA A 242 -16.55 -1.19 -14.80
C ALA A 242 -16.14 -0.77 -16.22
N GLN A 243 -16.69 0.33 -16.74
CA GLN A 243 -16.29 0.88 -18.04
C GLN A 243 -14.79 1.25 -18.07
N TYR A 244 -14.27 1.91 -17.03
CA TYR A 244 -12.84 2.22 -16.94
C TYR A 244 -11.96 0.99 -16.77
N CYS A 245 -12.43 -0.03 -16.06
CA CYS A 245 -11.73 -1.31 -15.93
C CYS A 245 -11.64 -2.05 -17.27
N ASN A 246 -12.66 -1.89 -18.12
CA ASN A 246 -12.69 -2.48 -19.46
C ASN A 246 -11.83 -1.74 -20.49
N SER A 247 -11.38 -0.51 -20.20
CA SER A 247 -10.50 0.28 -21.07
C SER A 247 -9.12 -0.38 -21.31
N THR A 248 -8.35 0.16 -22.24
CA THR A 248 -7.01 -0.34 -22.60
C THR A 248 -5.93 0.07 -21.59
N GLU A 249 -6.24 0.98 -20.66
CA GLU A 249 -5.27 1.52 -19.71
C GLU A 249 -5.09 0.57 -18.51
N THR A 250 -4.12 -0.35 -18.63
CA THR A 250 -3.84 -1.40 -17.63
C THR A 250 -3.51 -0.83 -16.24
N ALA A 251 -2.88 0.34 -16.15
CA ALA A 251 -2.59 1.00 -14.88
C ALA A 251 -3.86 1.42 -14.14
N VAL A 252 -4.86 1.94 -14.86
CA VAL A 252 -6.16 2.33 -14.30
C VAL A 252 -6.94 1.08 -13.87
N ALA A 253 -6.98 0.07 -14.74
CA ALA A 253 -7.61 -1.20 -14.44
C ALA A 253 -7.02 -1.84 -13.16
N ALA A 254 -5.69 -1.85 -12.99
CA ALA A 254 -5.06 -2.37 -11.78
C ALA A 254 -5.49 -1.62 -10.50
N LYS A 255 -5.64 -0.29 -10.57
CA LYS A 255 -6.15 0.51 -9.43
C LYS A 255 -7.60 0.20 -9.11
N ILE A 256 -8.43 0.00 -10.14
CA ILE A 256 -9.84 -0.38 -9.98
C ILE A 256 -9.95 -1.78 -9.37
N LEU A 257 -9.19 -2.76 -9.87
CA LEU A 257 -9.16 -4.11 -9.30
C LEU A 257 -8.75 -4.10 -7.82
N LYS A 258 -7.74 -3.31 -7.45
CA LYS A 258 -7.32 -3.14 -6.07
C LYS A 258 -8.44 -2.54 -5.19
N MET A 259 -9.15 -1.55 -5.72
CA MET A 259 -10.31 -0.95 -5.05
C MET A 259 -11.45 -1.96 -4.90
N TYR A 260 -11.77 -2.72 -5.96
CA TYR A 260 -12.75 -3.80 -5.93
C TYR A 260 -12.38 -4.91 -4.96
N ALA A 261 -11.10 -5.27 -4.83
CA ALA A 261 -10.63 -6.21 -3.82
C ALA A 261 -10.89 -5.67 -2.39
N SER A 262 -10.84 -4.35 -2.22
CA SER A 262 -11.18 -3.69 -0.94
C SER A 262 -12.69 -3.69 -0.67
N ILE A 263 -13.53 -3.52 -1.71
CA ILE A 263 -14.98 -3.73 -1.63
C ILE A 263 -15.30 -5.19 -1.26
N GLY A 264 -14.62 -6.14 -1.91
CA GLY A 264 -14.81 -7.58 -1.74
C GLY A 264 -14.46 -8.11 -0.34
N LEU A 265 -13.83 -7.30 0.52
CA LEU A 265 -13.68 -7.64 1.93
C LEU A 265 -15.02 -7.80 2.68
N CYS A 266 -16.11 -7.27 2.14
CA CYS A 266 -17.46 -7.62 2.58
C CYS A 266 -18.14 -8.56 1.57
N GLY A 267 -18.84 -9.58 2.07
CA GLY A 267 -19.39 -10.63 1.21
C GLY A 267 -20.40 -10.14 0.17
N TYR A 268 -21.24 -9.16 0.51
CA TYR A 268 -22.19 -8.56 -0.44
C TYR A 268 -21.48 -7.75 -1.52
N GLY A 269 -20.48 -6.94 -1.15
CA GLY A 269 -19.67 -6.21 -2.13
C GLY A 269 -18.92 -7.15 -3.08
N ALA A 270 -18.40 -8.28 -2.57
CA ALA A 270 -17.80 -9.30 -3.41
C ALA A 270 -18.83 -9.90 -4.40
N MET A 271 -20.06 -10.19 -3.96
CA MET A 271 -21.10 -10.68 -4.87
C MET A 271 -21.38 -9.65 -5.97
N VAL A 272 -21.62 -8.38 -5.63
CA VAL A 272 -21.93 -7.33 -6.63
C VAL A 272 -20.85 -7.21 -7.70
N VAL A 273 -19.58 -7.24 -7.30
CA VAL A 273 -18.46 -7.17 -8.24
C VAL A 273 -18.35 -8.45 -9.09
N LEU A 274 -18.46 -9.62 -8.46
CA LEU A 274 -18.18 -10.89 -9.10
C LEU A 274 -19.38 -11.50 -9.85
N THR A 275 -20.60 -10.96 -9.70
CA THR A 275 -21.78 -11.37 -10.50
C THR A 275 -21.92 -10.59 -11.81
N ASN A 276 -21.11 -9.55 -12.02
CA ASN A 276 -21.11 -8.80 -13.27
C ASN A 276 -20.30 -9.59 -14.32
N GLU A 277 -21.00 -10.21 -15.29
CA GLU A 277 -20.39 -11.09 -16.28
C GLU A 277 -19.36 -10.40 -17.18
N ASP A 278 -19.61 -9.17 -17.61
CA ASP A 278 -18.66 -8.41 -18.45
C ASP A 278 -17.36 -8.13 -17.68
N LEU A 279 -17.49 -7.69 -16.44
CA LEU A 279 -16.36 -7.45 -15.56
C LEU A 279 -15.62 -8.75 -15.22
N MET A 280 -16.34 -9.84 -14.97
CA MET A 280 -15.73 -11.15 -14.68
C MET A 280 -14.96 -11.72 -15.86
N THR A 281 -15.50 -11.57 -17.07
CA THR A 281 -14.80 -11.93 -18.30
C THR A 281 -13.47 -11.16 -18.40
N LYS A 282 -13.50 -9.85 -18.10
CA LYS A 282 -12.29 -9.01 -18.10
C LYS A 282 -11.30 -9.40 -17.00
N ILE A 283 -11.76 -9.64 -15.77
CA ILE A 283 -10.93 -10.09 -14.64
C ILE A 283 -10.22 -11.41 -14.99
N SER A 284 -10.95 -12.36 -15.58
CA SER A 284 -10.41 -13.66 -16.00
C SER A 284 -9.38 -13.51 -17.12
N HIS A 285 -9.54 -12.51 -17.98
CA HIS A 285 -8.52 -12.21 -18.98
C HIS A 285 -7.26 -11.56 -18.35
N PHE A 286 -7.43 -10.71 -17.34
CA PHE A 286 -6.32 -10.08 -16.62
C PHE A 286 -5.43 -11.04 -15.84
N THR A 287 -5.86 -12.28 -15.58
CA THR A 287 -4.99 -13.31 -14.96
C THR A 287 -3.99 -13.90 -15.94
N GLY A 288 -4.23 -13.75 -17.26
CA GLY A 288 -3.42 -14.32 -18.31
C GLY A 288 -1.99 -13.75 -18.39
N LYS A 289 -1.06 -14.57 -18.89
CA LYS A 289 0.37 -14.24 -19.00
C LYS A 289 0.70 -13.04 -19.89
N SER A 290 -0.20 -12.64 -20.79
CA SER A 290 -0.04 -11.46 -21.65
C SER A 290 -0.07 -10.13 -20.89
N TYR A 291 -0.53 -10.13 -19.63
CA TYR A 291 -0.66 -8.94 -18.82
C TYR A 291 0.53 -8.74 -17.87
N PRO A 292 0.88 -7.48 -17.54
CA PRO A 292 1.91 -7.19 -16.54
C PRO A 292 1.60 -7.80 -15.16
N SER A 293 2.62 -8.18 -14.39
CA SER A 293 2.43 -8.82 -13.08
C SER A 293 1.55 -8.02 -12.13
N LEU A 294 1.64 -6.68 -12.16
CA LEU A 294 0.85 -5.80 -11.29
C LEU A 294 -0.67 -6.02 -11.44
N ILE A 295 -1.18 -6.08 -12.68
CA ILE A 295 -2.62 -6.25 -12.89
C ILE A 295 -3.07 -7.69 -12.62
N ARG A 296 -2.21 -8.67 -12.95
CA ARG A 296 -2.44 -10.09 -12.62
C ARG A 296 -2.58 -10.29 -11.12
N ILE A 297 -1.67 -9.71 -10.33
CA ILE A 297 -1.69 -9.73 -8.86
C ILE A 297 -3.00 -9.17 -8.30
N GLU A 298 -3.43 -8.00 -8.79
CA GLU A 298 -4.68 -7.38 -8.28
C GLU A 298 -5.93 -8.15 -8.73
N ALA A 299 -5.92 -8.77 -9.92
CA ALA A 299 -6.98 -9.70 -10.34
C ALA A 299 -7.07 -10.92 -9.40
N PHE A 300 -5.94 -11.56 -9.09
CA PHE A 300 -5.90 -12.68 -8.15
C PHE A 300 -6.39 -12.30 -6.75
N LYS A 301 -5.93 -11.16 -6.22
CA LYS A 301 -6.39 -10.65 -4.92
C LYS A 301 -7.90 -10.41 -4.88
N LEU A 302 -8.51 -9.97 -5.97
CA LEU A 302 -9.95 -9.81 -6.08
C LEU A 302 -10.66 -11.17 -6.10
N LEU A 303 -10.16 -12.13 -6.89
CA LEU A 303 -10.71 -13.50 -6.95
C LEU A 303 -10.68 -14.18 -5.58
N GLN A 304 -9.65 -13.93 -4.76
CA GLN A 304 -9.56 -14.43 -3.38
C GLN A 304 -10.65 -13.87 -2.44
N ARG A 305 -11.35 -12.79 -2.81
CA ARG A 305 -12.45 -12.19 -2.01
C ARG A 305 -13.80 -12.87 -2.22
N SER A 306 -13.86 -13.84 -3.12
CA SER A 306 -15.07 -14.54 -3.54
C SER A 306 -15.63 -15.56 -2.55
N SER A 307 -15.14 -15.62 -1.30
CA SER A 307 -15.49 -16.66 -0.32
C SER A 307 -16.99 -16.83 -0.04
N LYS A 308 -17.85 -15.88 -0.43
CA LYS A 308 -19.32 -16.02 -0.44
C LYS A 308 -19.96 -16.10 -1.85
N SER A 309 -19.34 -15.54 -2.89
CA SER A 309 -19.82 -15.51 -4.30
C SER A 309 -19.40 -16.76 -5.11
N ARG A 310 -19.34 -17.90 -4.41
CA ARG A 310 -18.58 -19.10 -4.79
C ARG A 310 -19.12 -19.85 -6.01
N ASN A 311 -20.42 -19.79 -6.26
CA ASN A 311 -21.03 -20.49 -7.40
C ASN A 311 -20.71 -19.82 -8.74
N VAL A 312 -20.45 -18.51 -8.75
CA VAL A 312 -20.25 -17.73 -9.98
C VAL A 312 -18.89 -17.99 -10.62
N LEU A 313 -17.85 -18.23 -9.79
CA LEU A 313 -16.51 -18.58 -10.29
C LEU A 313 -16.43 -19.97 -10.92
N ILE A 314 -17.30 -20.89 -10.49
CA ILE A 314 -17.14 -22.32 -10.74
C ILE A 314 -17.73 -22.74 -12.10
N THR A 315 -18.56 -21.93 -12.77
CA THR A 315 -19.37 -22.41 -13.90
C THR A 315 -18.89 -22.02 -15.30
N SER A 316 -18.42 -20.80 -15.56
CA SER A 316 -18.02 -20.35 -16.92
C SER A 316 -16.57 -19.86 -17.02
N HIS A 317 -16.08 -19.13 -16.02
CA HIS A 317 -14.76 -18.48 -16.05
C HIS A 317 -13.64 -19.33 -15.45
N CYS A 318 -13.96 -20.51 -14.92
CA CYS A 318 -12.98 -21.34 -14.20
C CYS A 318 -11.77 -21.78 -15.06
N PRO A 319 -11.92 -22.24 -16.32
CA PRO A 319 -10.75 -22.65 -17.11
C PRO A 319 -9.69 -21.56 -17.31
N PRO A 320 -10.01 -20.35 -17.83
CA PRO A 320 -9.00 -19.29 -18.03
C PRO A 320 -8.40 -18.80 -16.71
N ILE A 321 -9.16 -18.83 -15.61
CA ILE A 321 -8.63 -18.49 -14.28
C ILE A 321 -7.58 -19.53 -13.84
N VAL A 322 -7.87 -20.82 -13.98
CA VAL A 322 -6.93 -21.89 -13.60
C VAL A 322 -5.66 -21.85 -14.45
N GLU A 323 -5.78 -21.62 -15.76
CA GLU A 323 -4.62 -21.39 -16.63
C GLU A 323 -3.79 -20.20 -16.15
N GLY A 324 -4.45 -19.07 -15.84
CA GLY A 324 -3.77 -17.89 -15.28
C GLY A 324 -3.06 -18.15 -13.97
N ILE A 325 -3.66 -18.94 -13.06
CA ILE A 325 -3.06 -19.36 -11.78
C ILE A 325 -1.81 -20.20 -12.03
N ILE A 326 -1.87 -21.20 -12.91
CA ILE A 326 -0.75 -22.08 -13.25
C ILE A 326 0.40 -21.27 -13.85
N ASP A 327 0.08 -20.35 -14.77
CA ASP A 327 1.06 -19.45 -15.36
C ASP A 327 1.72 -18.54 -14.33
N ALA A 328 0.95 -18.04 -13.35
CA ALA A 328 1.47 -17.18 -12.28
C ALA A 328 2.37 -17.96 -11.32
N MET A 329 2.00 -19.19 -10.97
CA MET A 329 2.81 -20.08 -10.13
C MET A 329 4.11 -20.52 -10.82
N SER A 330 4.09 -20.59 -12.16
CA SER A 330 5.24 -20.95 -12.99
C SER A 330 6.17 -19.77 -13.29
N ASP A 331 5.90 -18.57 -12.75
CA ASP A 331 6.73 -17.39 -12.99
C ASP A 331 8.11 -17.52 -12.33
N ASN A 332 9.15 -17.15 -13.08
CA ASN A 332 10.54 -17.31 -12.66
C ASN A 332 11.15 -16.04 -12.04
N ASP A 333 10.51 -14.88 -12.22
CA ASP A 333 11.11 -13.59 -11.91
C ASP A 333 10.35 -12.88 -10.78
N ASP A 334 9.01 -12.94 -10.78
CA ASP A 334 8.17 -12.24 -9.82
C ASP A 334 7.66 -13.15 -8.69
N LYS A 335 8.40 -13.17 -7.58
CA LYS A 335 8.01 -13.91 -6.37
C LYS A 335 6.62 -13.52 -5.85
N SER A 336 6.25 -12.25 -5.94
CA SER A 336 4.95 -11.73 -5.50
C SER A 336 3.80 -12.33 -6.30
N LEU A 337 4.00 -12.45 -7.62
CA LEU A 337 3.04 -13.10 -8.51
C LEU A 337 2.89 -14.59 -8.19
N VAL A 338 3.98 -15.31 -7.95
CA VAL A 338 3.93 -16.72 -7.54
C VAL A 338 3.18 -16.89 -6.23
N VAL A 339 3.44 -16.05 -5.21
CA VAL A 339 2.73 -16.11 -3.92
C VAL A 339 1.22 -15.94 -4.12
N GLU A 340 0.81 -14.96 -4.92
CA GLU A 340 -0.62 -14.71 -5.17
C GLU A 340 -1.27 -15.80 -6.05
N GLY A 341 -0.52 -16.40 -6.98
CA GLY A 341 -0.95 -17.59 -7.70
C GLY A 341 -1.23 -18.75 -6.74
N CYS A 342 -0.28 -19.07 -5.85
CA CYS A 342 -0.44 -20.12 -4.83
C CYS A 342 -1.61 -19.86 -3.88
N ARG A 343 -1.78 -18.62 -3.38
CA ARG A 343 -2.91 -18.22 -2.53
C ARG A 343 -4.25 -18.41 -3.23
N THR A 344 -4.31 -18.06 -4.51
CA THR A 344 -5.54 -18.21 -5.30
C THR A 344 -5.84 -19.68 -5.60
N ALA A 345 -4.80 -20.48 -5.89
CA ALA A 345 -4.93 -21.93 -6.06
C ALA A 345 -5.53 -22.59 -4.81
N LEU A 346 -4.96 -22.29 -3.62
CA LEU A 346 -5.48 -22.79 -2.35
C LEU A 346 -6.93 -22.40 -2.10
N MET A 347 -7.27 -21.13 -2.36
CA MET A 347 -8.62 -20.62 -2.19
C MET A 347 -9.62 -21.37 -3.09
N LEU A 348 -9.23 -21.73 -4.31
CA LEU A 348 -10.10 -22.46 -5.23
C LEU A 348 -10.21 -23.94 -4.84
N LEU A 349 -9.07 -24.59 -4.60
CA LEU A 349 -8.95 -26.03 -4.36
C LEU A 349 -9.49 -26.51 -3.01
N CYS A 350 -9.64 -25.60 -2.03
CA CYS A 350 -10.20 -25.99 -0.73
C CYS A 350 -11.71 -26.35 -0.78
N TYR A 351 -12.35 -26.22 -1.94
CA TYR A 351 -13.74 -26.56 -2.15
C TYR A 351 -13.89 -27.66 -3.20
N PRO A 352 -14.77 -28.65 -3.00
CA PRO A 352 -15.03 -29.68 -4.01
C PRO A 352 -15.58 -29.07 -5.32
N GLY A 353 -15.16 -29.62 -6.46
CA GLY A 353 -15.70 -29.22 -7.77
C GLY A 353 -14.88 -29.72 -8.96
N ASN A 354 -15.41 -29.53 -10.18
CA ASN A 354 -14.75 -29.97 -11.42
C ASN A 354 -13.45 -29.21 -11.73
N HIS A 355 -13.21 -28.09 -11.06
CA HIS A 355 -12.04 -27.25 -11.29
C HIS A 355 -10.70 -27.94 -10.97
N HIS A 356 -10.68 -28.92 -10.05
CA HIS A 356 -9.50 -29.76 -9.79
C HIS A 356 -8.96 -30.43 -11.06
N ARG A 357 -9.85 -30.84 -11.97
CA ARG A 357 -9.46 -31.44 -13.25
C ARG A 357 -8.65 -30.47 -14.10
N PHE A 358 -8.97 -29.18 -14.07
CA PHE A 358 -8.23 -28.17 -14.84
C PHE A 358 -6.81 -27.99 -14.29
N PHE A 359 -6.60 -28.06 -12.98
CA PHE A 359 -5.24 -28.03 -12.40
C PHE A 359 -4.40 -29.23 -12.85
N TRP A 360 -4.97 -30.44 -12.79
CA TRP A 360 -4.30 -31.64 -13.28
C TRP A 360 -4.01 -31.59 -14.77
N SER A 361 -4.96 -31.07 -15.56
CA SER A 361 -4.79 -30.93 -17.02
C SER A 361 -3.67 -29.94 -17.36
N ASN A 362 -3.46 -28.92 -16.53
CA ASN A 362 -2.43 -27.89 -16.66
C ASN A 362 -1.11 -28.20 -15.91
N ALA A 363 -0.82 -29.46 -15.61
CA ALA A 363 0.48 -29.90 -15.08
C ALA A 363 0.90 -29.26 -13.74
N ILE A 364 -0.06 -29.09 -12.83
CA ILE A 364 0.20 -28.54 -11.49
C ILE A 364 1.31 -29.28 -10.73
N ASP A 365 1.44 -30.59 -10.91
CA ASP A 365 2.52 -31.43 -10.35
C ASP A 365 3.93 -30.96 -10.75
N GLU A 366 4.14 -30.65 -12.02
CA GLU A 366 5.41 -30.11 -12.51
C GLU A 366 5.69 -28.73 -11.89
N VAL A 367 4.69 -27.87 -11.82
CA VAL A 367 4.81 -26.51 -11.25
C VAL A 367 5.19 -26.57 -9.78
N LEU A 368 4.50 -27.41 -9.01
CA LEU A 368 4.77 -27.60 -7.59
C LEU A 368 6.17 -28.18 -7.34
N CYS A 369 6.60 -29.14 -8.15
CA CYS A 369 7.95 -29.70 -8.09
C CYS A 369 9.02 -28.62 -8.34
N LYS A 370 8.81 -27.75 -9.34
CA LYS A 370 9.70 -26.60 -9.62
C LYS A 370 9.76 -25.61 -8.47
N ILE A 371 8.64 -25.35 -7.78
CA ILE A 371 8.59 -24.46 -6.61
C ILE A 371 9.42 -25.06 -5.46
N VAL A 372 9.25 -26.35 -5.15
CA VAL A 372 10.01 -27.05 -4.10
C VAL A 372 11.50 -27.08 -4.40
N ALA A 373 11.88 -27.35 -5.66
CA ALA A 373 13.26 -27.49 -6.08
C ALA A 373 14.00 -26.17 -6.32
N GLY A 374 13.44 -25.03 -5.92
CA GLY A 374 14.09 -23.73 -6.12
C GLY A 374 14.31 -23.37 -7.59
N ARG A 375 13.41 -23.80 -8.47
CA ARG A 375 13.39 -23.50 -9.92
C ARG A 375 14.56 -24.09 -10.74
N CYS A 376 15.19 -25.17 -10.29
CA CYS A 376 16.35 -25.79 -10.96
C CYS A 376 16.08 -27.19 -11.56
N ILE A 377 14.92 -27.45 -12.18
CA ILE A 377 14.65 -28.76 -12.79
C ILE A 377 14.34 -28.60 -14.29
N SER A 378 15.24 -29.12 -15.13
CA SER A 378 14.91 -29.50 -16.51
C SER A 378 14.21 -30.87 -16.50
N SER A 379 13.37 -31.16 -17.50
CA SER A 379 12.65 -32.44 -17.60
C SER A 379 13.55 -33.68 -17.53
N HIS A 380 14.81 -33.57 -17.97
CA HIS A 380 15.83 -34.61 -17.84
C HIS A 380 16.35 -34.81 -16.40
N GLN A 381 16.38 -33.76 -15.58
CA GLN A 381 16.80 -33.84 -14.18
C GLN A 381 15.70 -34.38 -13.26
N ALA A 382 14.42 -34.22 -13.61
CA ALA A 382 13.31 -34.78 -12.83
C ALA A 382 13.39 -36.31 -12.67
N HIS A 383 14.00 -37.01 -13.64
CA HIS A 383 14.24 -38.46 -13.57
C HIS A 383 15.50 -38.82 -12.77
N GLN A 384 16.42 -37.87 -12.57
CA GLN A 384 17.65 -38.05 -11.76
C GLN A 384 17.48 -37.56 -10.31
N ILE A 385 16.41 -36.83 -10.01
CA ILE A 385 16.02 -36.33 -8.67
C ILE A 385 15.39 -37.48 -7.84
N LEU A 386 16.13 -38.58 -7.71
CA LEU A 386 15.88 -39.64 -6.74
C LEU A 386 16.95 -39.67 -5.64
N CYS A 387 17.85 -38.67 -5.60
CA CYS A 387 18.77 -38.47 -4.49
C CYS A 387 18.30 -37.28 -3.63
N TYR A 388 17.75 -37.62 -2.47
CA TYR A 388 17.25 -36.73 -1.41
C TYR A 388 18.22 -35.60 -1.00
N GLU A 389 19.52 -35.77 -1.22
CA GLU A 389 20.55 -34.90 -0.63
C GLU A 389 20.91 -33.64 -1.45
N GLU A 390 20.56 -33.57 -2.74
CA GLU A 390 20.95 -32.42 -3.58
C GLU A 390 19.87 -31.32 -3.65
N LEU A 391 18.60 -31.62 -3.35
CA LEU A 391 17.50 -30.66 -3.47
C LEU A 391 17.47 -29.62 -2.34
N PHE A 392 17.90 -30.04 -1.14
CA PHE A 392 17.90 -29.20 0.07
C PHE A 392 19.26 -28.51 0.33
N ASN A 393 20.29 -28.80 -0.47
CA ASN A 393 21.65 -28.28 -0.27
C ASN A 393 21.93 -26.95 -0.98
N LYS A 394 20.96 -26.38 -1.69
CA LYS A 394 21.06 -25.02 -2.23
C LYS A 394 20.53 -24.02 -1.21
N ASP A 395 21.47 -23.36 -0.53
CA ASP A 395 21.24 -22.19 0.32
C ASP A 395 20.30 -21.19 -0.36
N SER A 396 19.02 -21.27 0.01
CA SER A 396 17.99 -20.37 -0.47
C SER A 396 17.03 -20.13 0.69
N LYS A 397 17.38 -19.12 1.49
CA LYS A 397 16.52 -18.56 2.54
C LYS A 397 15.15 -18.11 1.99
N ASP A 398 14.99 -18.03 0.67
CA ASP A 398 13.77 -17.63 -0.02
C ASP A 398 12.79 -18.77 -0.34
N ILE A 399 13.25 -20.04 -0.40
CA ILE A 399 12.44 -21.24 -0.70
C ILE A 399 11.59 -21.67 0.50
N MET A 400 12.11 -21.52 1.72
CA MET A 400 11.44 -21.97 2.97
C MET A 400 10.03 -21.40 3.17
N ASN A 401 9.72 -20.23 2.59
CA ASN A 401 8.41 -19.59 2.75
C ASN A 401 7.32 -20.11 1.80
N MET A 402 7.65 -20.94 0.80
CA MET A 402 6.68 -21.43 -0.21
C MET A 402 6.26 -22.88 -0.01
N HIS A 403 7.03 -23.69 0.72
CA HIS A 403 6.70 -25.09 0.98
C HIS A 403 5.30 -25.34 1.57
N PRO A 404 4.79 -24.52 2.51
CA PRO A 404 3.44 -24.74 3.04
C PRO A 404 2.37 -24.72 1.95
N PHE A 405 2.48 -23.78 0.99
CA PHE A 405 1.54 -23.71 -0.13
C PHE A 405 1.56 -24.98 -0.97
N VAL A 406 2.74 -25.55 -1.22
CA VAL A 406 2.87 -26.73 -2.09
C VAL A 406 2.14 -27.92 -1.49
N TRP A 407 2.38 -28.20 -0.21
CA TRP A 407 1.79 -29.36 0.46
C TRP A 407 0.28 -29.19 0.66
N ASP A 408 -0.18 -27.99 1.00
CA ASP A 408 -1.61 -27.71 1.11
C ASP A 408 -2.33 -27.87 -0.24
N ILE A 409 -1.74 -27.36 -1.33
CA ILE A 409 -2.29 -27.52 -2.70
C ILE A 409 -2.36 -29.00 -3.08
N LEU A 410 -1.30 -29.77 -2.84
CA LEU A 410 -1.28 -31.21 -3.10
C LEU A 410 -2.32 -31.96 -2.27
N GLY A 411 -2.46 -31.60 -0.99
CA GLY A 411 -3.46 -32.18 -0.10
C GLY A 411 -4.88 -32.02 -0.64
N TYR A 412 -5.26 -30.79 -1.02
CA TYR A 412 -6.58 -30.54 -1.59
C TYR A 412 -6.81 -31.25 -2.93
N LEU A 413 -5.80 -31.24 -3.81
CA LEU A 413 -5.86 -31.97 -5.07
C LEU A 413 -6.03 -33.49 -4.86
N ALA A 414 -5.37 -34.06 -3.86
CA ALA A 414 -5.44 -35.49 -3.54
C ALA A 414 -6.80 -35.89 -2.97
N VAL A 415 -7.36 -35.09 -2.04
CA VAL A 415 -8.69 -35.34 -1.44
C VAL A 415 -9.80 -35.35 -2.49
N HIS A 416 -9.65 -34.57 -3.57
CA HIS A 416 -10.64 -34.46 -4.63
C HIS A 416 -10.23 -35.16 -5.95
N CYS A 417 -9.22 -36.04 -5.90
CA CYS A 417 -8.75 -36.79 -7.06
C CYS A 417 -9.63 -38.03 -7.32
N ASN A 418 -10.26 -38.12 -8.50
CA ASN A 418 -10.80 -39.38 -9.01
C ASN A 418 -9.69 -40.15 -9.76
N ASN A 419 -9.61 -41.47 -9.55
CA ASN A 419 -8.57 -42.35 -10.13
C ASN A 419 -8.44 -42.28 -11.65
N GLU A 420 -9.48 -41.84 -12.37
CA GLU A 420 -9.44 -41.62 -13.82
C GLU A 420 -8.40 -40.56 -14.23
N TYR A 421 -8.14 -39.56 -13.40
CA TYR A 421 -7.21 -38.46 -13.72
C TYR A 421 -5.74 -38.90 -13.71
N LEU A 422 -5.37 -39.78 -12.78
CA LEU A 422 -4.02 -40.37 -12.71
C LEU A 422 -3.77 -41.37 -13.84
N SER A 423 -4.83 -41.95 -14.41
CA SER A 423 -4.74 -42.93 -15.49
C SER A 423 -4.36 -42.29 -16.85
N ALA A 424 -4.78 -41.04 -17.10
CA ALA A 424 -4.47 -40.31 -18.33
C ALA A 424 -3.01 -39.82 -18.42
N ARG A 425 -2.27 -39.82 -17.30
CA ARG A 425 -0.89 -39.31 -17.20
C ARG A 425 0.17 -40.36 -16.84
N LYS A 426 -0.10 -41.65 -17.05
CA LYS A 426 0.80 -42.76 -16.68
C LYS A 426 2.28 -42.62 -17.12
N GLN A 427 2.61 -41.79 -18.12
CA GLN A 427 3.99 -41.50 -18.55
C GLN A 427 4.62 -40.21 -17.97
N GLN A 428 3.86 -39.33 -17.31
CA GLN A 428 4.33 -38.04 -16.74
C GLN A 428 4.42 -38.03 -15.20
N ASN A 429 4.15 -39.16 -14.53
CA ASN A 429 4.09 -39.29 -13.07
C ASN A 429 5.42 -39.08 -12.31
N CYS A 430 6.53 -38.76 -12.99
CA CYS A 430 7.83 -38.56 -12.36
C CYS A 430 7.84 -37.38 -11.37
N PHE A 431 7.16 -36.27 -11.69
CA PHE A 431 7.11 -35.09 -10.83
C PHE A 431 6.27 -35.33 -9.57
N LEU A 432 5.13 -35.99 -9.72
CA LEU A 432 4.29 -36.38 -8.58
C LEU A 432 5.02 -37.38 -7.67
N GLN A 433 5.73 -38.36 -8.24
CA GLN A 433 6.55 -39.28 -7.46
C GLN A 433 7.69 -38.56 -6.72
N ALA A 434 8.38 -37.61 -7.38
CA ALA A 434 9.41 -36.80 -6.73
C ALA A 434 8.83 -35.97 -5.57
N LEU A 435 7.65 -35.36 -5.75
CA LEU A 435 6.94 -34.65 -4.69
C LEU A 435 6.55 -35.57 -3.53
N ILE A 436 6.05 -36.77 -3.80
CA ILE A 436 5.73 -37.74 -2.74
C ILE A 436 7.00 -38.12 -1.98
N SER A 437 8.11 -38.38 -2.68
CA SER A 437 9.40 -38.66 -2.06
C SER A 437 9.86 -37.49 -1.19
N CYS A 438 9.68 -36.22 -1.59
CA CYS A 438 10.09 -35.07 -0.77
C CYS A 438 9.24 -34.85 0.50
N ALA A 439 8.10 -35.53 0.66
CA ALA A 439 7.21 -35.36 1.81
C ALA A 439 7.58 -36.25 3.01
N TRP A 440 8.35 -37.31 2.77
CA TRP A 440 8.85 -38.25 3.79
C TRP A 440 10.29 -37.90 4.19
#